data_AF-A0A377UW96-F1
#
_entry.id   AF-A0A377UW96-F1
#
_cell.length_a   1.000
_cell.length_b   1.000
_cell.length_c   1.000
_cell.angle_alpha   90.00
_cell.angle_beta   90.00
_cell.angle_gamma   90.00
#
_symmetry.space_group_name_H-M   'P 1'
#
loop_
_entity.id
_entity.type
_entity.pdbx_description
1 polymer ?
#
loop_
_entity_poly.entity_id
_entity_poly.type
_entity_poly.pdbx_seq_one_letter_code
_entity_poly.pdbx_strand_id
1 'polypeptide(L)'
;MPSRLVSRLEDVASFAKYLGGSSGNVAFGTAIQGLKSAMLARVGDEHNGRFLRETLNRAGVDTEYLITDKSRLTALVMLGIKDQETFPLIFYRDNCADMALTPDDISEEYIASSRALAVTGTHLSHAKHPRRGAEGAGVRPPSRPAYRAGYRLPSGAVGAHLARRWRNPFH
;
A
#
# COMPACT_ATOMS: atom_id res chain seq x y z
N MET A 1 -36.42 -1.46 -19.95
CA MET A 1 -35.26 -0.99 -20.74
C MET A 1 -34.01 -1.60 -20.11
N PRO A 2 -33.28 -2.53 -20.73
CA PRO A 2 -32.04 -3.00 -20.14
C PRO A 2 -31.03 -1.85 -20.18
N SER A 3 -30.46 -1.51 -19.03
CA SER A 3 -29.47 -0.46 -18.85
C SER A 3 -28.22 -0.77 -19.67
N ARG A 4 -27.80 0.23 -20.45
CA ARG A 4 -26.74 0.20 -21.45
C ARG A 4 -25.33 0.22 -20.82
N LEU A 5 -25.08 -0.62 -19.81
CA LEU A 5 -23.80 -0.71 -19.11
C LEU A 5 -22.96 -1.85 -19.70
N VAL A 6 -22.69 -1.79 -21.01
CA VAL A 6 -21.66 -2.65 -21.61
C VAL A 6 -20.98 -1.84 -22.70
N SER A 7 -19.98 -1.06 -22.32
CA SER A 7 -19.12 -0.32 -23.26
C SER A 7 -17.68 -0.82 -23.13
N ARG A 8 -16.93 -0.82 -24.23
CA ARG A 8 -15.51 -1.16 -24.18
C ARG A 8 -14.77 -0.08 -23.37
N LEU A 9 -13.59 -0.41 -22.85
CA LEU A 9 -12.80 0.57 -22.10
C LEU A 9 -12.40 1.76 -22.98
N GLU A 10 -12.21 1.54 -24.29
CA GLU A 10 -11.89 2.60 -25.26
C GLU A 10 -13.05 3.58 -25.50
N ASP A 11 -14.28 3.20 -25.16
CA ASP A 11 -15.49 4.02 -25.35
C ASP A 11 -15.87 4.79 -24.07
N VAL A 12 -15.10 4.65 -22.98
CA VAL A 12 -15.40 5.29 -21.70
C VAL A 12 -15.11 6.80 -21.76
N ALA A 13 -16.11 7.60 -21.39
CA ALA A 13 -16.02 9.07 -21.41
C ALA A 13 -15.56 9.69 -20.08
N SER A 14 -15.47 8.92 -18.99
CA SER A 14 -15.16 9.46 -17.66
C SER A 14 -14.43 8.44 -16.77
N PHE A 15 -13.53 8.95 -15.93
CA PHE A 15 -12.82 8.17 -14.92
C PHE A 15 -13.04 8.76 -13.53
N ALA A 16 -13.12 7.89 -12.52
CA ALA A 16 -13.11 8.29 -11.13
C ALA A 16 -11.83 7.76 -10.46
N LYS A 17 -11.20 8.62 -9.64
CA LYS A 17 -9.97 8.27 -8.91
C LYS A 17 -10.33 7.68 -7.56
N TYR A 18 -9.72 6.54 -7.25
CA TYR A 18 -9.82 5.90 -5.96
C TYR A 18 -8.43 5.55 -5.44
N LEU A 19 -8.28 5.60 -4.11
CA LEU A 19 -7.14 4.97 -3.47
C LEU A 19 -7.26 3.45 -3.65
N GLY A 20 -6.15 2.80 -3.99
CA GLY A 20 -6.11 1.36 -4.21
C GLY A 20 -4.83 0.73 -3.69
N GLY A 21 -4.65 -0.54 -4.04
CA GLY A 21 -3.56 -1.38 -3.51
C GLY A 21 -3.91 -1.97 -2.14
N SER A 22 -3.51 -3.22 -1.90
CA SER A 22 -3.84 -3.95 -0.67
C SER A 22 -3.37 -3.20 0.58
N SER A 23 -2.12 -2.72 0.61
CA SER A 23 -1.58 -1.96 1.73
C SER A 23 -2.29 -0.63 1.95
N GLY A 24 -2.60 0.11 0.88
CA GLY A 24 -3.37 1.35 0.95
C GLY A 24 -4.76 1.14 1.54
N ASN A 25 -5.47 0.10 1.07
CA ASN A 25 -6.81 -0.24 1.55
C ASN A 25 -6.80 -0.63 3.03
N VAL A 26 -5.81 -1.40 3.48
CA VAL A 26 -5.67 -1.76 4.90
C VAL A 26 -5.36 -0.52 5.75
N ALA A 27 -4.42 0.33 5.31
CA ALA A 27 -4.06 1.54 6.03
C ALA A 27 -5.26 2.49 6.18
N PHE A 28 -5.96 2.76 5.09
CA PHE A 28 -7.17 3.58 5.08
C PHE A 28 -8.28 2.96 5.94
N GLY A 29 -8.60 1.69 5.71
CA GLY A 29 -9.69 0.98 6.37
C GLY A 29 -9.49 0.88 7.89
N THR A 30 -8.26 0.64 8.35
CA THR A 30 -7.95 0.61 9.78
C THR A 30 -8.03 2.00 10.40
N ALA A 31 -7.58 3.05 9.71
CA ALA A 31 -7.63 4.42 10.21
C ALA A 31 -9.07 4.90 10.44
N ILE A 32 -9.97 4.67 9.47
CA ILE A 32 -11.38 5.08 9.62
C ILE A 32 -12.13 4.30 10.71
N GLN A 33 -11.61 3.13 11.11
CA GLN A 33 -12.12 2.34 12.24
C GLN A 33 -11.50 2.78 13.59
N GLY A 34 -10.74 3.88 13.62
CA GLY A 34 -10.19 4.49 14.84
C GLY A 34 -8.83 3.94 15.28
N LEU A 35 -8.17 3.09 14.47
CA LEU A 35 -6.82 2.63 14.77
C LEU A 35 -5.79 3.70 14.38
N LYS A 36 -4.68 3.76 15.13
CA LYS A 36 -3.51 4.55 14.73
C LYS A 36 -2.76 3.78 13.64
N SER A 37 -3.05 4.16 12.40
CA SER A 37 -2.58 3.52 11.18
C SER A 37 -1.43 4.32 10.56
N ALA A 38 -0.43 3.65 9.98
CA ALA A 38 0.61 4.28 9.17
C ALA A 38 0.80 3.54 7.84
N MET A 39 1.22 4.28 6.81
CA MET A 39 1.54 3.74 5.49
C MET A 39 3.03 3.93 5.18
N LEU A 40 3.73 2.83 4.88
CA LEU A 40 5.15 2.80 4.52
C LEU A 40 5.23 2.40 3.04
N ALA A 41 5.54 3.38 2.19
CA ALA A 41 5.66 3.20 0.75
C ALA A 41 6.32 4.43 0.10
N ARG A 42 6.52 4.38 -1.21
CA ARG A 42 6.87 5.54 -2.03
C ARG A 42 5.73 5.88 -2.99
N VAL A 43 5.52 7.17 -3.24
CA VAL A 43 4.61 7.73 -4.24
C VAL A 43 5.35 8.75 -5.10
N GLY A 44 4.93 8.96 -6.34
CA GLY A 44 5.58 9.92 -7.22
C GLY A 44 5.28 11.38 -6.83
N ASP A 45 6.16 12.31 -7.22
CA ASP A 45 5.94 13.76 -7.09
C ASP A 45 4.99 14.32 -8.17
N GLU A 46 3.89 13.61 -8.39
CA GLU A 46 2.86 13.97 -9.37
C GLU A 46 1.47 13.96 -8.72
N HIS A 47 0.44 14.25 -9.52
CA HIS A 47 -0.90 14.51 -9.01
C HIS A 47 -1.56 13.30 -8.34
N ASN A 48 -1.26 12.08 -8.78
CA ASN A 48 -1.79 10.86 -8.18
C ASN A 48 -1.09 10.56 -6.83
N GLY A 49 0.21 10.79 -6.73
CA GLY A 49 0.95 10.65 -5.47
C GLY A 49 0.48 11.66 -4.42
N ARG A 50 0.26 12.93 -4.81
CA ARG A 50 -0.35 13.94 -3.94
C ARG A 50 -1.77 13.54 -3.53
N PHE A 51 -2.59 13.07 -4.48
CA PHE A 51 -3.93 12.56 -4.19
C PHE A 51 -3.94 11.42 -3.17
N LEU A 52 -3.02 10.45 -3.28
CA LEU A 52 -2.91 9.35 -2.31
C LEU A 52 -2.53 9.86 -0.92
N ARG A 53 -1.50 10.71 -0.83
CA ARG A 53 -1.06 11.31 0.45
C ARG A 53 -2.20 12.06 1.12
N GLU A 54 -2.88 12.94 0.38
CA GLU A 54 -4.01 13.71 0.92
C GLU A 54 -5.17 12.82 1.35
N THR A 55 -5.47 11.76 0.59
CA THR A 55 -6.56 10.82 0.91
C THR A 55 -6.25 10.05 2.18
N LEU A 56 -5.01 9.57 2.34
CA LEU A 56 -4.54 8.90 3.56
C LEU A 56 -4.54 9.84 4.76
N ASN A 57 -4.03 11.07 4.60
CA ASN A 57 -4.04 12.08 5.66
C ASN A 57 -5.47 12.42 6.12
N ARG A 58 -6.42 12.59 5.18
CA ARG A 58 -7.84 12.82 5.51
C ARG A 58 -8.46 11.66 6.28
N ALA A 59 -8.02 10.44 6.03
CA ALA A 59 -8.46 9.25 6.77
C ALA A 59 -7.82 9.11 8.15
N GLY A 60 -6.85 9.96 8.51
CA GLY A 60 -6.10 9.86 9.77
C GLY A 60 -4.95 8.86 9.74
N VAL A 61 -4.49 8.47 8.55
CA VAL A 61 -3.27 7.64 8.40
C VAL A 61 -2.04 8.52 8.57
N ASP A 62 -1.08 8.05 9.36
CA ASP A 62 0.26 8.61 9.42
C ASP A 62 1.02 8.35 8.11
N THR A 63 1.40 9.43 7.43
CA THR A 63 2.11 9.42 6.14
C THR A 63 3.55 9.89 6.24
N GLU A 64 4.15 9.89 7.43
CA GLU A 64 5.56 10.25 7.66
C GLU A 64 6.50 9.41 6.76
N TYR A 65 6.24 8.10 6.67
CA TYR A 65 7.01 7.15 5.83
C TYR A 65 6.35 6.85 4.47
N LEU A 66 5.41 7.70 4.04
CA LEU A 66 4.99 7.74 2.65
C LEU A 66 5.95 8.68 1.92
N ILE A 67 7.02 8.15 1.31
CA ILE A 67 8.10 8.96 0.75
C ILE A 67 7.72 9.45 -0.66
N THR A 68 8.06 10.70 -0.96
CA THR A 68 7.89 11.25 -2.31
C THR A 68 9.12 10.94 -3.17
N ASP A 69 8.95 10.19 -4.25
CA ASP A 69 9.96 9.94 -5.28
C ASP A 69 9.84 11.02 -6.38
N LYS A 70 10.92 11.78 -6.59
CA LYS A 70 10.97 12.86 -7.59
C LYS A 70 11.22 12.38 -9.02
N SER A 71 11.55 11.09 -9.19
CA SER A 71 12.00 10.51 -10.46
C SER A 71 11.02 9.50 -11.06
N ARG A 72 10.16 8.89 -10.23
CA ARG A 72 9.24 7.82 -10.64
C ARG A 72 7.78 8.24 -10.44
N LEU A 73 6.91 7.70 -11.28
CA LEU A 73 5.46 7.93 -11.19
C LEU A 73 4.81 6.98 -10.18
N THR A 74 3.69 7.41 -9.60
CA THR A 74 2.83 6.55 -8.78
C THR A 74 2.21 5.45 -9.64
N ALA A 75 2.18 4.22 -9.13
CA ALA A 75 1.52 3.10 -9.79
C ALA A 75 0.01 3.34 -9.95
N LEU A 76 -0.55 2.94 -11.10
CA LEU A 76 -1.97 3.10 -11.41
C LEU A 76 -2.56 1.78 -11.94
N VAL A 77 -3.85 1.60 -11.70
CA VAL A 77 -4.64 0.53 -12.32
C VAL A 77 -5.86 1.17 -12.94
N MET A 78 -6.11 0.91 -14.22
CA MET A 78 -7.39 1.22 -14.84
C MET A 78 -8.31 0.01 -14.70
N LEU A 79 -9.46 0.22 -14.10
CA LEU A 79 -10.50 -0.77 -13.90
C LEU A 79 -11.72 -0.37 -14.75
N GLY A 80 -12.04 -1.17 -15.77
CA GLY A 80 -13.30 -1.02 -16.48
C GLY A 80 -14.44 -1.65 -15.69
N ILE A 81 -15.54 -0.92 -15.54
CA ILE A 81 -16.79 -1.46 -14.99
C ILE A 81 -17.67 -1.80 -16.18
N LYS A 82 -17.65 -3.08 -16.58
CA LYS A 82 -18.43 -3.57 -17.72
C LYS A 82 -19.70 -4.27 -17.22
N ASP A 83 -19.58 -5.45 -16.65
CA ASP A 83 -20.69 -6.24 -16.08
C ASP A 83 -20.23 -6.89 -14.76
N GLN A 84 -21.13 -7.54 -14.01
CA GLN A 84 -20.78 -8.11 -12.70
C GLN A 84 -19.74 -9.25 -12.78
N GLU A 85 -19.51 -9.80 -13.98
CA GLU A 85 -18.66 -10.98 -14.18
C GLU A 85 -17.29 -10.60 -14.77
N THR A 86 -17.18 -9.47 -15.47
CA THR A 86 -15.97 -9.06 -16.19
C THR A 86 -15.50 -7.66 -15.80
N PHE A 87 -14.32 -7.62 -15.18
CA PHE A 87 -13.62 -6.39 -14.87
C PHE A 87 -12.28 -6.38 -15.64
N PRO A 88 -12.16 -5.68 -16.78
CA PRO A 88 -10.86 -5.52 -17.42
C PRO A 88 -9.96 -4.63 -16.54
N LEU A 89 -8.79 -5.15 -16.18
CA LEU A 89 -7.76 -4.43 -15.41
C LEU A 89 -6.52 -4.20 -16.28
N ILE A 90 -6.03 -2.96 -16.30
CA ILE A 90 -4.73 -2.61 -16.89
C ILE A 90 -3.84 -2.05 -15.80
N PHE A 91 -2.69 -2.69 -15.55
CA PHE A 91 -1.71 -2.28 -14.55
C PHE A 91 -0.61 -1.41 -15.17
N TYR A 92 -0.56 -0.14 -14.79
CA TYR A 92 0.55 0.76 -15.06
C TYR A 92 1.51 0.71 -13.88
N ARG A 93 2.41 -0.29 -13.91
CA ARG A 93 3.31 -0.63 -12.79
C ARG A 93 4.79 -0.73 -13.18
N ASP A 94 5.18 -0.34 -14.38
CA ASP A 94 6.60 -0.37 -14.77
C ASP A 94 7.38 0.78 -14.14
N ASN A 95 8.49 0.47 -13.45
CA ASN A 95 9.37 1.42 -12.76
C ASN A 95 8.64 2.48 -11.89
N CYS A 96 7.61 2.07 -11.15
CA CYS A 96 6.85 2.97 -10.30
C CYS A 96 7.56 3.29 -8.98
N ALA A 97 7.17 4.40 -8.35
CA ALA A 97 7.78 4.91 -7.12
C ALA A 97 7.83 3.88 -5.99
N ASP A 98 6.75 3.11 -5.81
CA ASP A 98 6.64 2.08 -4.77
C ASP A 98 7.64 0.93 -4.94
N MET A 99 8.17 0.72 -6.15
CA MET A 99 9.22 -0.28 -6.41
C MET A 99 10.62 0.19 -6.01
N ALA A 100 10.80 1.48 -5.73
CA ALA A 100 12.08 2.06 -5.35
C ALA A 100 12.28 2.12 -3.83
N LEU A 101 11.37 1.51 -3.05
CA LEU A 101 11.50 1.49 -1.60
C LEU A 101 12.65 0.56 -1.19
N THR A 102 13.52 1.06 -0.34
CA THR A 102 14.71 0.36 0.16
C THR A 102 14.65 0.24 1.68
N PRO A 103 15.43 -0.67 2.30
CA PRO A 103 15.50 -0.75 3.76
C PRO A 103 15.93 0.58 4.42
N ASP A 104 16.80 1.35 3.77
CA ASP A 104 17.31 2.63 4.28
C ASP A 104 16.25 3.74 4.36
N ASP A 105 15.11 3.53 3.71
CA ASP A 105 13.97 4.46 3.72
C ASP A 105 13.16 4.41 5.01
N ILE A 106 13.30 3.35 5.81
CA ILE A 106 12.45 3.10 6.97
C ILE A 106 13.28 2.88 8.22
N SER A 107 12.98 3.64 9.27
CA SER A 107 13.57 3.44 10.58
C SER A 107 13.09 2.14 11.23
N GLU A 108 14.04 1.31 11.66
CA GLU A 108 13.74 0.12 12.48
C GLU A 108 13.03 0.49 13.79
N GLU A 109 13.36 1.64 14.39
CA GLU A 109 12.71 2.12 15.61
C GLU A 109 11.24 2.47 15.35
N TYR A 110 10.95 3.06 14.19
CA TYR A 110 9.59 3.37 13.79
C TYR A 110 8.75 2.09 13.63
N ILE A 111 9.29 1.07 12.94
CA ILE A 111 8.65 -0.25 12.85
C ILE A 111 8.44 -0.85 14.24
N ALA A 112 9.48 -0.82 15.09
CA ALA A 112 9.45 -1.42 16.43
C ALA A 112 8.43 -0.75 17.38
N SER A 113 8.07 0.50 17.11
CA SER A 113 7.06 1.22 17.90
C SER A 113 5.62 0.82 17.55
N SER A 114 5.41 0.09 16.45
CA SER A 114 4.10 -0.45 16.06
C SER A 114 3.69 -1.67 16.89
N ARG A 115 2.39 -2.02 16.88
CA ARG A 115 1.91 -3.27 17.50
C ARG A 115 1.74 -4.41 16.50
N ALA A 116 1.62 -4.07 15.22
CA ALA A 116 1.48 -5.00 14.13
C ALA A 116 2.04 -4.36 12.87
N LEU A 117 2.68 -5.19 12.05
CA LEU A 117 3.14 -4.87 10.70
C LEU A 117 2.44 -5.82 9.73
N ALA A 118 1.68 -5.26 8.80
CA ALA A 118 1.08 -5.97 7.68
C ALA A 118 1.94 -5.73 6.43
N VAL A 119 2.46 -6.81 5.87
CA VAL A 119 3.22 -6.78 4.62
C VAL A 119 2.37 -7.39 3.52
N THR A 120 2.17 -6.68 2.42
CA THR A 120 1.33 -7.18 1.31
C THR A 120 2.21 -7.68 0.16
N GLY A 121 1.93 -8.90 -0.33
CA GLY A 121 2.79 -9.61 -1.29
C GLY A 121 2.73 -9.13 -2.74
N THR A 122 1.94 -8.09 -3.06
CA THR A 122 1.81 -7.61 -4.45
C THR A 122 3.15 -7.22 -5.09
N HIS A 123 4.11 -6.77 -4.27
CA HIS A 123 5.48 -6.41 -4.68
C HIS A 123 6.41 -7.60 -4.94
N LEU A 124 6.08 -8.82 -4.50
CA LEU A 124 6.90 -10.03 -4.71
C LEU A 124 6.73 -10.65 -6.10
N SER A 125 5.96 -10.02 -6.98
CA SER A 125 5.55 -10.58 -8.28
C SER A 125 6.53 -10.31 -9.43
N HIS A 126 7.66 -9.63 -9.18
CA HIS A 126 8.64 -9.34 -10.24
C HIS A 126 9.58 -10.53 -10.51
N ALA A 127 9.70 -10.89 -11.80
CA ALA A 127 10.52 -12.01 -12.29
C ALA A 127 12.03 -11.89 -11.99
N LYS A 128 12.53 -10.74 -11.52
CA LYS A 128 13.96 -10.50 -11.22
C LYS A 128 14.37 -10.87 -9.78
N HIS A 129 13.44 -11.27 -8.92
CA HIS A 129 13.79 -11.83 -7.60
C HIS A 129 13.25 -13.26 -7.48
N PRO A 130 14.10 -14.26 -7.18
CA PRO A 130 13.63 -15.63 -6.98
C PRO A 130 12.63 -15.64 -5.84
N ARG A 131 11.46 -16.25 -6.09
CA ARG A 131 10.41 -16.48 -5.08
C ARG A 131 11.04 -17.19 -3.88
N ARG A 132 11.32 -16.45 -2.81
CA ARG A 132 11.42 -17.02 -1.46
C ARG A 132 10.13 -16.67 -0.75
N GLY A 133 9.37 -17.70 -0.43
CA GLY A 133 7.95 -17.63 -0.11
C GLY A 133 7.59 -16.60 0.94
N ALA A 134 6.58 -15.80 0.62
CA ALA A 134 5.68 -15.21 1.60
C ALA A 134 4.27 -15.68 1.23
N GLU A 135 3.90 -16.86 1.71
CA GLU A 135 2.50 -17.24 1.86
C GLU A 135 2.02 -16.74 3.23
N GLY A 136 0.86 -16.09 3.25
CA GLY A 136 0.11 -15.75 4.45
C GLY A 136 0.13 -14.28 4.82
N ALA A 137 -1.06 -13.66 4.82
CA ALA A 137 -1.35 -12.47 5.60
C ALA A 137 -1.22 -12.81 7.10
N GLY A 138 0.00 -12.76 7.63
CA GLY A 138 0.29 -13.07 9.03
C GLY A 138 0.51 -11.79 9.84
N VAL A 139 -0.43 -11.44 10.71
CA VAL A 139 -0.23 -10.43 11.76
C VAL A 139 0.66 -11.07 12.84
N ARG A 140 1.93 -10.66 12.94
CA ARG A 140 2.81 -11.06 14.05
C ARG A 140 3.06 -9.87 14.97
N PRO A 141 2.71 -9.93 16.27
CA PRO A 141 3.01 -8.87 17.21
C PRO A 141 4.52 -8.84 17.52
N PRO A 142 5.17 -7.68 17.65
CA PRO A 142 6.54 -7.62 18.12
C PRO A 142 6.56 -7.87 19.64
N SER A 143 7.03 -9.05 20.04
CA SER A 143 7.43 -9.35 21.42
C SER A 143 8.89 -8.92 21.62
N ARG A 144 9.16 -8.01 22.56
CA ARG A 144 10.51 -7.77 23.10
C ARG A 144 10.76 -8.68 24.31
N PRO A 145 12.02 -9.06 24.64
CA PRO A 145 13.29 -8.50 24.17
C PRO A 145 14.26 -9.50 23.49
N ALA A 146 15.21 -8.92 22.74
CA ALA A 146 16.51 -9.47 22.32
C ALA A 146 16.57 -10.80 21.56
N TYR A 147 16.67 -10.74 20.22
CA TYR A 147 17.54 -11.67 19.48
C TYR A 147 18.04 -11.08 18.16
N ARG A 148 19.35 -10.85 18.11
CA ARG A 148 20.26 -10.91 16.95
C ARG A 148 19.57 -10.81 15.58
N ALA A 149 19.46 -9.59 15.03
CA ALA A 149 18.95 -9.36 13.69
C ALA A 149 19.97 -9.86 12.65
N GLY A 150 19.87 -11.14 12.31
CA GLY A 150 20.34 -11.70 11.03
C GLY A 150 19.23 -11.68 9.97
N TYR A 151 18.25 -10.78 10.06
CA TYR A 151 17.18 -10.66 9.08
C TYR A 151 17.54 -9.59 8.06
N ARG A 152 18.25 -10.00 7.02
CA ARG A 152 18.49 -9.16 5.84
C ARG A 152 17.20 -9.15 5.03
N LEU A 153 16.45 -8.04 5.05
CA LEU A 153 15.34 -7.82 4.13
C LEU A 153 15.86 -8.05 2.70
N PRO A 154 15.25 -8.94 1.90
CA PRO A 154 15.68 -9.11 0.52
C PRO A 154 15.52 -7.78 -0.19
N SER A 155 16.56 -7.36 -0.91
CA SER A 155 16.51 -6.20 -1.80
C SER A 155 15.35 -6.42 -2.79
N GLY A 156 14.33 -5.56 -2.77
CA GLY A 156 13.10 -5.73 -3.55
C GLY A 156 11.85 -5.27 -2.78
N ALA A 157 11.69 -3.95 -2.69
CA ALA A 157 10.60 -3.12 -2.13
C ALA A 157 9.38 -3.77 -1.43
N VAL A 158 9.11 -3.28 -0.21
CA VAL A 158 8.02 -3.72 0.70
C VAL A 158 6.93 -2.65 0.78
N GLY A 159 5.72 -2.91 0.28
CA GLY A 159 4.53 -2.17 0.72
C GLY A 159 4.13 -2.64 2.13
N ALA A 160 4.37 -1.81 3.15
CA ALA A 160 4.10 -2.14 4.55
C ALA A 160 3.07 -1.19 5.17
N HIS A 161 2.21 -1.74 6.03
CA HIS A 161 1.28 -0.99 6.85
C HIS A 161 1.52 -1.31 8.33
N LEU A 162 1.51 -0.29 9.19
CA LEU A 162 1.63 -0.47 10.64
C LEU A 162 0.30 -0.14 11.32
N ALA A 163 -0.14 -1.02 12.22
CA ALA A 163 -1.30 -0.78 13.08
C ALA A 163 -0.86 -0.65 14.55
N ARG A 164 -1.31 0.42 15.21
CA ARG A 164 -1.16 0.62 16.66
C ARG A 164 -2.55 0.59 17.31
N ARG A 165 -2.74 -0.28 18.30
CA ARG A 165 -3.98 -0.36 19.09
C ARG A 165 -4.09 0.85 20.03
N TRP A 166 -5.29 1.42 20.12
CA TRP A 166 -5.70 2.43 21.08
C TRP A 166 -5.45 1.95 22.53
N ARG A 167 -4.86 2.79 23.39
CA ARG A 167 -5.01 2.66 24.85
C ARG A 167 -6.04 3.70 25.25
N ASN A 168 -7.11 3.26 25.90
CA ASN A 168 -8.07 4.15 26.52
C ASN A 168 -7.31 5.00 27.56
N PRO A 169 -7.36 6.34 27.54
CA PRO A 169 -6.76 7.15 28.60
C PRO A 169 -7.51 7.06 29.95
N PHE A 170 -8.57 6.24 30.04
CA PHE A 170 -9.40 6.07 31.23
C PHE A 170 -9.24 4.73 31.98
N HIS A 171 -8.18 3.93 31.74
CA HIS A 171 -7.82 2.79 32.60
C HIS A 171 -6.31 2.63 32.77
#